data_AF-A0A328PM32-F1
#
_entry.id   AF-A0A328PM32-F1
#
_cell.length_a   1.000
_cell.length_b   1.000
_cell.length_c   1.000
_cell.angle_alpha   90.00
_cell.angle_beta   90.00
_cell.angle_gamma   90.00
#
_symmetry.space_group_name_H-M   'P 1'
#
loop_
_entity.id
_entity.type
_entity.pdbx_description
1 polymer ?
#
loop_
_entity_poly.entity_id
_entity_poly.type
_entity_poly.pdbx_seq_one_letter_code
_entity_poly.pdbx_strand_id
1 'polypeptide(L)'
;MSKSKYLLQALKWGIVAISGLTGVLVGTQKLVNSNDFETKLVDSSQVSSPNNLEQPKPFNLFEQQGAETIAPPLSPEILINEENVQSNVESIDSKSEDSAITEEPEQIELSSPQSTSANLVTQETTRDTQEAHSTTSEQLQLSDDSVTTEVSEPLIETTPQEHEETSISQISNLQDEITLSPEVYTPKQLTNEEIKQQAELVFEKLDDYTFKLFSPCNSGTGWILDYQLPEKGKNYPTTWYIATNAHVINKWYFDFSNPYKQVLPETLSDYYKTWQNYYTSYSSQYYPLATADSCYYKEHYGAFDINLAKESSGENLRANWGLFYQGKIKRPRLFWAALNLFDEDESAGIQENNFKDFAVIEIEFTNEQIAKEITKGFAEKYTIGSNNSINIFGPSLDKERLDKSEENFYSLGYPKRVDNKFGSSRTWDESQLLGDRLADDRKRKNNKALGERVRGLASTQSFGSTSIEWNGKQYERMGHFYFLRGFSLGKGASGSMSIDGEGNLIGLKTKGETGDKSRFSLITPIRSDEIELNGNFKTRKYDLIVGAEGQRGSFREQIERFVISRGKETWLSKKGWTS
;
A
#
# COMPACT_ATOMS: atom_id res chain seq x y z
N MET A 1 19.25 54.76 60.02
CA MET A 1 18.53 53.47 60.23
C MET A 1 18.70 52.64 58.97
N SER A 2 18.81 51.31 58.93
CA SER A 2 19.16 50.26 59.88
C SER A 2 18.90 48.92 59.16
N LYS A 3 19.96 48.16 58.84
CA LYS A 3 20.03 46.66 58.79
C LYS A 3 19.17 45.93 57.72
N SER A 4 19.52 44.74 57.20
CA SER A 4 20.64 43.80 57.36
C SER A 4 20.87 43.11 56.00
N LYS A 5 22.07 43.04 55.39
CA LYS A 5 23.21 42.11 55.61
C LYS A 5 22.82 40.63 55.72
N TYR A 6 23.20 39.72 54.81
CA TYR A 6 24.51 39.31 54.20
C TYR A 6 25.27 38.25 55.02
N LEU A 7 25.58 37.11 54.38
CA LEU A 7 26.83 36.31 54.37
C LEU A 7 26.54 34.96 53.64
N LEU A 8 27.44 34.24 52.96
CA LEU A 8 28.87 34.41 52.63
C LEU A 8 29.19 33.52 51.40
N GLN A 9 30.09 33.92 50.50
CA GLN A 9 30.68 32.97 49.53
C GLN A 9 32.11 33.36 49.10
N ALA A 10 32.89 32.33 48.76
CA ALA A 10 34.18 32.29 48.08
C ALA A 10 35.50 32.48 48.89
N LEU A 11 36.51 31.70 48.44
CA LEU A 11 37.98 31.75 48.71
C LEU A 11 38.45 31.19 50.09
N LYS A 12 39.44 30.26 50.19
CA LYS A 12 40.34 29.58 49.22
C LYS A 12 40.74 28.18 49.75
N TRP A 13 41.03 27.26 48.81
CA TRP A 13 42.01 26.14 48.86
C TRP A 13 42.22 25.35 50.17
N GLY A 14 41.86 24.07 50.15
CA GLY A 14 42.28 23.05 51.11
C GLY A 14 42.34 21.67 50.43
N ILE A 15 43.49 20.99 50.54
CA ILE A 15 43.73 19.66 49.95
C ILE A 15 43.06 18.58 50.82
N VAL A 16 42.99 17.36 50.28
CA VAL A 16 42.90 16.05 50.96
C VAL A 16 41.54 15.35 50.87
N ALA A 17 41.50 14.34 50.02
CA ALA A 17 40.64 13.17 50.21
C ALA A 17 41.33 12.18 51.15
N ILE A 18 40.64 11.74 52.21
CA ILE A 18 40.96 10.49 52.91
C ILE A 18 39.65 9.69 53.01
N SER A 19 39.50 8.74 52.09
CA SER A 19 38.70 7.55 52.31
C SER A 19 39.44 6.66 53.29
N GLY A 20 38.83 6.36 54.45
CA GLY A 20 39.39 5.40 55.39
C GLY A 20 39.30 3.98 54.86
N LEU A 21 40.44 3.35 54.57
CA LEU A 21 40.55 1.91 54.35
C LEU A 21 41.87 1.41 54.91
N THR A 22 41.79 0.63 55.98
CA THR A 22 42.91 -0.07 56.61
C THR A 22 43.27 -1.31 55.80
N GLY A 23 44.51 -1.37 55.30
CA GLY A 23 45.06 -2.55 54.61
C GLY A 23 46.53 -2.28 54.28
N VAL A 24 47.44 -2.89 55.03
CA VAL A 24 48.88 -2.58 55.04
C VAL A 24 49.68 -3.68 54.32
N LEU A 25 50.88 -3.30 53.84
CA LEU A 25 51.92 -4.08 53.15
C LEU A 25 51.74 -4.27 51.63
N VAL A 26 52.77 -4.13 50.77
CA VAL A 26 54.06 -3.39 50.70
C VAL A 26 54.79 -3.93 49.46
N GLY A 27 55.53 -3.09 48.73
CA GLY A 27 56.45 -3.49 47.65
C GLY A 27 55.85 -3.31 46.24
N THR A 28 56.07 -2.20 45.53
CA THR A 28 57.29 -1.85 44.75
C THR A 28 57.74 -2.96 43.79
N GLN A 29 57.96 -2.73 42.49
CA GLN A 29 58.11 -1.47 41.73
C GLN A 29 58.10 -1.76 40.21
N LYS A 30 57.61 -0.81 39.38
CA LYS A 30 58.04 -0.56 37.96
C LYS A 30 57.80 -1.68 36.92
N LEU A 31 57.73 -1.45 35.59
CA LEU A 31 57.40 -0.33 34.67
C LEU A 31 57.29 -0.97 33.26
N VAL A 32 57.10 -0.16 32.19
CA VAL A 32 57.19 -0.52 30.75
C VAL A 32 55.91 -1.22 30.22
N ASN A 33 55.05 -0.53 29.45
CA ASN A 33 55.11 -0.11 28.03
C ASN A 33 54.91 -1.25 27.00
N SER A 34 53.82 -1.09 26.24
CA SER A 34 53.61 -1.44 24.83
C SER A 34 54.65 -2.30 24.09
N ASN A 35 54.23 -3.48 23.62
CA ASN A 35 54.01 -3.76 22.19
C ASN A 35 53.52 -5.21 21.98
N ASP A 36 53.31 -5.57 20.71
CA ASP A 36 53.15 -6.93 20.16
C ASP A 36 51.84 -7.67 20.44
N PHE A 37 50.89 -7.49 19.52
CA PHE A 37 49.87 -8.50 19.20
C PHE A 37 50.30 -9.25 17.94
N GLU A 38 51.18 -10.25 18.09
CA GLU A 38 51.43 -11.24 17.04
C GLU A 38 50.23 -12.20 16.92
N THR A 39 49.83 -12.47 15.68
CA THR A 39 48.90 -13.53 15.32
C THR A 39 49.51 -14.91 15.57
N LYS A 40 48.87 -15.76 16.39
CA LYS A 40 49.05 -17.22 16.29
C LYS A 40 47.72 -17.96 16.28
N LEU A 41 47.48 -18.63 15.16
CA LEU A 41 46.58 -19.76 15.04
C LEU A 41 47.00 -20.84 16.05
N VAL A 42 46.04 -21.44 16.75
CA VAL A 42 46.22 -22.71 17.45
C VAL A 42 45.09 -23.64 17.03
N ASP A 43 45.50 -24.77 16.47
CA ASP A 43 44.67 -25.91 16.12
C ASP A 43 44.27 -26.68 17.39
N SER A 44 43.02 -27.14 17.47
CA SER A 44 42.50 -27.88 18.64
C SER A 44 41.61 -29.05 18.24
N SER A 45 42.24 -30.05 17.62
CA SER A 45 41.66 -31.39 17.54
C SER A 45 41.60 -32.07 18.92
N GLN A 46 40.53 -32.87 19.13
CA GLN A 46 40.29 -33.79 20.28
C GLN A 46 39.96 -33.15 21.65
N VAL A 47 38.74 -33.40 22.16
CA VAL A 47 38.47 -34.32 23.30
C VAL A 47 36.97 -34.32 23.70
N SER A 48 36.38 -35.52 23.71
CA SER A 48 35.15 -36.01 24.40
C SER A 48 33.87 -35.16 24.59
N SER A 49 32.74 -35.73 24.19
CA SER A 49 31.39 -35.38 24.64
C SER A 49 31.15 -35.61 26.15
N PRO A 50 30.16 -34.91 26.72
CA PRO A 50 29.19 -35.55 27.61
C PRO A 50 27.72 -35.26 27.25
N ASN A 51 26.86 -36.24 27.50
CA ASN A 51 25.39 -36.11 27.43
C ASN A 51 24.81 -35.42 28.69
N ASN A 52 23.52 -35.09 28.60
CA ASN A 52 22.59 -34.70 29.66
C ASN A 52 22.71 -33.27 30.22
N LEU A 53 21.79 -32.42 29.75
CA LEU A 53 21.21 -31.33 30.55
C LEU A 53 19.70 -31.27 30.25
N GLU A 54 18.90 -31.06 31.30
CA GLU A 54 17.46 -31.31 31.31
C GLU A 54 16.63 -30.25 30.56
N GLN A 55 15.50 -30.67 30.00
CA GLN A 55 14.47 -29.74 29.52
C GLN A 55 13.73 -29.10 30.70
N PRO A 56 13.38 -27.79 30.63
CA PRO A 56 12.59 -27.15 31.68
C PRO A 56 11.16 -27.70 31.70
N LYS A 57 10.67 -28.06 32.89
CA LYS A 57 9.28 -28.51 33.10
C LYS A 57 8.30 -27.36 32.87
N PRO A 58 7.09 -27.62 32.31
CA PRO A 58 6.06 -26.60 32.17
C PRO A 58 5.54 -26.14 33.55
N PHE A 59 5.18 -24.86 33.61
CA PHE A 59 4.68 -24.21 34.82
C PHE A 59 3.19 -24.53 35.00
N ASN A 60 2.84 -25.44 35.92
CA ASN A 60 1.45 -25.77 36.22
C ASN A 60 0.78 -24.63 37.01
N LEU A 61 -0.17 -23.94 36.38
CA LEU A 61 -0.96 -22.86 36.99
C LEU A 61 -2.40 -23.29 37.30
N PHE A 62 -2.60 -24.43 37.96
CA PHE A 62 -3.92 -24.83 38.47
C PHE A 62 -3.81 -25.66 39.75
N GLU A 63 -3.78 -24.98 40.90
CA GLU A 63 -4.19 -25.60 42.17
C GLU A 63 -4.74 -24.54 43.14
N GLN A 64 -6.00 -24.11 42.92
CA GLN A 64 -6.98 -23.87 44.00
C GLN A 64 -8.40 -23.61 43.47
N GLN A 65 -9.36 -24.39 43.99
CA GLN A 65 -10.79 -24.08 44.14
C GLN A 65 -11.67 -23.96 42.87
N GLY A 66 -12.02 -25.12 42.31
CA GLY A 66 -13.42 -25.56 42.18
C GLY A 66 -14.42 -24.78 41.29
N ALA A 67 -14.54 -25.20 40.03
CA ALA A 67 -15.80 -25.26 39.27
C ALA A 67 -15.64 -26.18 38.04
N GLU A 68 -16.75 -26.63 37.48
CA GLU A 68 -16.91 -27.64 36.42
C GLU A 68 -15.93 -27.55 35.23
N THR A 69 -15.21 -28.65 34.96
CA THR A 69 -14.46 -28.84 33.71
C THR A 69 -15.40 -29.21 32.56
N ILE A 70 -15.65 -28.27 31.65
CA ILE A 70 -16.23 -28.57 30.33
C ILE A 70 -15.15 -29.19 29.45
N ALA A 71 -15.27 -30.48 29.17
CA ALA A 71 -14.43 -31.17 28.18
C ALA A 71 -14.80 -30.73 26.75
N PRO A 72 -13.85 -30.75 25.79
CA PRO A 72 -14.18 -30.53 24.38
C PRO A 72 -15.16 -31.62 23.89
N PRO A 73 -16.12 -31.29 23.01
CA PRO A 73 -17.08 -32.26 22.53
C PRO A 73 -16.39 -33.35 21.71
N LEU A 74 -16.65 -34.61 22.08
CA LEU A 74 -16.29 -35.77 21.29
C LEU A 74 -17.05 -35.74 19.95
N SER A 75 -16.41 -36.30 18.92
CA SER A 75 -16.96 -36.43 17.57
C SER A 75 -18.34 -37.09 17.57
N PRO A 76 -19.30 -36.65 16.73
CA PRO A 76 -20.55 -37.37 16.57
C PRO A 76 -20.30 -38.71 15.88
N GLU A 77 -20.53 -39.82 16.59
CA GLU A 77 -20.60 -41.15 16.00
C GLU A 77 -21.82 -41.24 15.07
N ILE A 78 -21.58 -41.64 13.82
CA ILE A 78 -22.64 -41.91 12.86
C ILE A 78 -23.23 -43.29 13.19
N LEU A 79 -24.31 -43.29 13.96
CA LEU A 79 -25.14 -44.49 14.17
C LEU A 79 -25.91 -44.81 12.89
N ILE A 80 -25.39 -45.78 12.13
CA ILE A 80 -26.10 -46.41 11.03
C ILE A 80 -27.04 -47.46 11.63
N ASN A 81 -28.35 -47.18 11.63
CA ASN A 81 -29.37 -48.21 11.84
C ASN A 81 -29.75 -48.81 10.48
N GLU A 82 -29.32 -50.04 10.22
CA GLU A 82 -29.89 -50.87 9.15
C GLU A 82 -31.10 -51.64 9.69
N GLU A 83 -32.32 -51.30 9.24
CA GLU A 83 -33.41 -52.28 9.13
C GLU A 83 -34.48 -51.85 8.10
N ASN A 84 -34.15 -52.08 6.82
CA ASN A 84 -34.88 -52.92 5.85
C ASN A 84 -36.39 -52.72 5.54
N VAL A 85 -36.79 -53.19 4.33
CA VAL A 85 -38.15 -53.55 3.85
C VAL A 85 -39.01 -52.50 3.08
N GLN A 86 -38.74 -52.46 1.76
CA GLN A 86 -39.70 -52.78 0.65
C GLN A 86 -40.76 -51.77 0.10
N SER A 87 -40.52 -51.36 -1.16
CA SER A 87 -41.41 -51.24 -2.34
C SER A 87 -42.88 -50.75 -2.25
N ASN A 88 -43.17 -49.69 -3.04
CA ASN A 88 -44.19 -49.58 -4.11
C ASN A 88 -44.03 -48.15 -4.70
N VAL A 89 -43.91 -47.85 -6.01
CA VAL A 89 -44.72 -48.20 -7.19
C VAL A 89 -46.18 -47.77 -7.03
N GLU A 90 -46.50 -46.51 -7.37
CA GLU A 90 -47.28 -46.21 -8.60
C GLU A 90 -47.33 -44.69 -8.93
N SER A 91 -47.71 -44.39 -10.16
CA SER A 91 -47.88 -43.05 -10.77
C SER A 91 -49.17 -42.34 -10.35
N ILE A 92 -49.27 -41.01 -10.58
CA ILE A 92 -50.45 -40.36 -11.20
C ILE A 92 -50.12 -38.91 -11.63
N ASP A 93 -50.64 -38.51 -12.81
CA ASP A 93 -50.66 -37.15 -13.34
C ASP A 93 -51.57 -36.20 -12.54
N SER A 94 -51.31 -34.88 -12.59
CA SER A 94 -52.34 -33.91 -13.02
C SER A 94 -51.81 -32.48 -13.21
N LYS A 95 -52.54 -31.72 -14.05
CA LYS A 95 -52.29 -30.34 -14.50
C LYS A 95 -53.11 -29.31 -13.67
N SER A 96 -53.18 -28.08 -14.21
CA SER A 96 -54.06 -26.94 -13.88
C SER A 96 -53.58 -26.12 -12.68
N GLU A 97 -53.14 -24.87 -12.84
CA GLU A 97 -53.73 -23.64 -13.43
C GLU A 97 -54.30 -22.73 -12.32
N ASP A 98 -53.99 -21.43 -12.47
CA ASP A 98 -54.64 -20.23 -11.95
C ASP A 98 -55.53 -20.29 -10.69
N SER A 99 -55.20 -19.43 -9.72
CA SER A 99 -56.13 -18.33 -9.40
C SER A 99 -55.44 -17.22 -8.59
N ALA A 100 -55.86 -15.98 -8.85
CA ALA A 100 -55.41 -14.81 -8.12
C ALA A 100 -56.20 -14.63 -6.82
N ILE A 101 -55.55 -14.11 -5.77
CA ILE A 101 -56.23 -13.52 -4.62
C ILE A 101 -55.62 -12.13 -4.37
N THR A 102 -56.46 -11.11 -4.60
CA THR A 102 -56.30 -9.74 -4.09
C THR A 102 -56.52 -9.68 -2.59
N GLU A 103 -55.65 -9.01 -1.85
CA GLU A 103 -56.00 -8.37 -0.56
C GLU A 103 -54.95 -7.29 -0.17
N GLU A 104 -55.27 -6.03 -0.49
CA GLU A 104 -55.02 -4.89 0.41
C GLU A 104 -56.26 -4.80 1.36
N PRO A 105 -56.19 -4.19 2.57
CA PRO A 105 -55.32 -3.06 2.92
C PRO A 105 -54.68 -3.11 4.33
N GLU A 106 -53.79 -2.15 4.63
CA GLU A 106 -54.02 -1.16 5.71
C GLU A 106 -52.95 -0.06 5.72
N GLN A 107 -53.37 1.19 5.95
CA GLN A 107 -52.48 2.34 6.11
C GLN A 107 -52.10 2.50 7.58
N ILE A 108 -50.82 2.78 7.86
CA ILE A 108 -50.37 3.30 9.14
C ILE A 108 -49.57 4.58 8.88
N GLU A 109 -50.21 5.73 9.13
CA GLU A 109 -49.50 7.00 9.31
C GLU A 109 -48.71 6.96 10.63
N LEU A 110 -47.45 7.41 10.64
CA LEU A 110 -46.75 7.73 11.88
C LEU A 110 -45.72 8.86 11.67
N SER A 111 -46.25 10.08 11.78
CA SER A 111 -45.62 11.32 12.26
C SER A 111 -44.09 11.48 12.22
N SER A 112 -43.63 12.42 11.41
CA SER A 112 -42.31 13.05 11.53
C SER A 112 -42.18 13.87 12.84
N PRO A 113 -41.04 13.81 13.56
CA PRO A 113 -40.74 14.79 14.60
C PRO A 113 -40.02 16.02 14.00
N GLN A 114 -40.64 17.19 14.11
CA GLN A 114 -39.91 18.46 14.06
C GLN A 114 -39.11 18.64 15.36
N SER A 115 -37.88 19.15 15.27
CA SER A 115 -37.24 19.82 16.39
C SER A 115 -36.60 21.14 15.93
N THR A 116 -37.02 22.22 16.58
CA THR A 116 -36.57 23.58 16.35
C THR A 116 -35.21 23.88 16.96
N SER A 117 -34.60 24.96 16.43
CA SER A 117 -33.71 25.94 17.09
C SER A 117 -32.21 25.80 16.80
N ALA A 118 -31.42 26.87 16.63
CA ALA A 118 -31.73 28.31 16.62
C ALA A 118 -30.83 29.06 15.62
N ASN A 119 -31.33 30.16 15.03
CA ASN A 119 -30.48 31.15 14.39
C ASN A 119 -29.73 31.95 15.46
N LEU A 120 -28.41 32.09 15.34
CA LEU A 120 -27.67 33.16 16.00
C LEU A 120 -26.96 34.01 14.95
N VAL A 121 -27.54 35.18 14.70
CA VAL A 121 -26.90 36.28 13.99
C VAL A 121 -26.03 37.02 14.99
N THR A 122 -24.76 37.26 14.66
CA THR A 122 -23.96 38.31 15.28
C THR A 122 -23.35 39.17 14.20
N GLN A 123 -23.85 40.40 14.09
CA GLN A 123 -23.24 41.45 13.30
C GLN A 123 -21.99 42.01 13.98
N GLU A 124 -21.18 42.61 13.13
CA GLU A 124 -20.03 43.50 13.33
C GLU A 124 -19.94 44.25 14.68
N THR A 125 -18.70 44.42 15.13
CA THR A 125 -18.29 45.67 15.79
C THR A 125 -17.00 46.15 15.15
N THR A 126 -17.09 47.24 14.39
CA THR A 126 -15.94 47.99 13.87
C THR A 126 -15.13 48.63 15.00
N ARG A 127 -13.83 48.79 14.79
CA ARG A 127 -13.06 49.85 15.46
C ARG A 127 -11.91 50.32 14.59
N ASP A 128 -11.85 51.62 14.40
CA ASP A 128 -10.83 52.31 13.63
C ASP A 128 -9.44 52.24 14.27
N THR A 129 -8.43 52.14 13.41
CA THR A 129 -7.23 52.97 13.54
C THR A 129 -6.72 53.37 12.16
N GLN A 130 -7.00 54.61 11.76
CA GLN A 130 -6.14 55.30 10.81
C GLN A 130 -4.84 55.68 11.53
N GLU A 131 -3.70 55.39 10.94
CA GLU A 131 -2.54 56.27 11.06
C GLU A 131 -1.72 56.22 9.76
N ALA A 132 -1.25 57.37 9.32
CA ALA A 132 -0.66 57.56 8.00
C ALA A 132 0.80 57.99 8.11
N HIS A 133 1.68 57.43 7.29
CA HIS A 133 2.88 58.06 6.73
C HIS A 133 3.30 57.21 5.52
N SER A 134 3.22 57.70 4.26
CA SER A 134 3.99 58.78 3.63
C SER A 134 5.33 58.28 3.05
N THR A 135 5.41 58.31 1.70
CA THR A 135 6.63 58.45 0.87
C THR A 135 7.70 57.34 0.96
N THR A 136 8.45 56.99 -0.09
CA THR A 136 8.87 57.83 -1.23
C THR A 136 8.99 57.02 -2.52
N SER A 137 8.71 57.65 -3.66
CA SER A 137 9.02 57.14 -5.00
C SER A 137 10.51 57.30 -5.32
N GLU A 138 11.08 56.39 -6.10
CA GLU A 138 12.22 56.73 -6.96
C GLU A 138 12.08 56.02 -8.31
N GLN A 139 11.63 56.77 -9.32
CA GLN A 139 11.94 56.46 -10.71
C GLN A 139 13.32 57.06 -11.01
N LEU A 140 14.15 56.32 -11.74
CA LEU A 140 15.13 56.94 -12.61
C LEU A 140 15.20 56.17 -13.93
N GLN A 141 15.49 56.93 -14.98
CA GLN A 141 15.05 56.68 -16.35
C GLN A 141 16.29 56.66 -17.27
N LEU A 142 16.11 56.17 -18.49
CA LEU A 142 16.96 56.42 -19.67
C LEU A 142 18.38 55.82 -19.67
N SER A 143 18.61 54.88 -20.59
CA SER A 143 19.23 55.29 -21.86
C SER A 143 18.78 54.37 -23.01
N ASP A 144 18.40 55.00 -24.13
CA ASP A 144 18.23 54.33 -25.41
C ASP A 144 19.59 53.91 -25.98
N ASP A 145 19.61 52.86 -26.80
CA ASP A 145 20.34 52.95 -28.07
C ASP A 145 19.74 52.00 -29.10
N SER A 146 19.52 52.52 -30.30
CA SER A 146 18.85 51.84 -31.41
C SER A 146 19.85 51.38 -32.46
N VAL A 147 19.69 50.15 -32.97
CA VAL A 147 20.20 49.79 -34.29
C VAL A 147 19.15 48.96 -35.03
N THR A 148 18.73 49.48 -36.17
CA THR A 148 17.86 48.82 -37.14
C THR A 148 18.67 47.97 -38.12
N THR A 149 18.11 46.85 -38.57
CA THR A 149 18.21 46.45 -39.98
C THR A 149 17.03 45.56 -40.36
N GLU A 150 16.29 45.99 -41.39
CA GLU A 150 15.33 45.18 -42.14
C GLU A 150 16.09 44.17 -43.03
N VAL A 151 15.38 43.17 -43.60
CA VAL A 151 15.13 43.09 -45.07
C VAL A 151 14.52 41.72 -45.49
N SER A 152 13.43 41.83 -46.25
CA SER A 152 12.83 40.88 -47.22
C SER A 152 12.33 39.48 -46.82
N GLU A 153 11.00 39.32 -46.89
CA GLU A 153 10.33 38.16 -47.52
C GLU A 153 10.51 38.17 -49.05
N PRO A 154 10.12 37.10 -49.76
CA PRO A 154 9.27 37.33 -50.94
C PRO A 154 8.04 36.42 -51.09
N LEU A 155 6.96 37.06 -51.51
CA LEU A 155 5.78 36.52 -52.22
C LEU A 155 6.10 36.46 -53.74
N ILE A 156 5.40 35.77 -54.65
CA ILE A 156 4.13 34.99 -54.67
C ILE A 156 4.23 34.03 -55.90
N GLU A 157 3.56 32.87 -55.96
CA GLU A 157 2.83 32.45 -57.18
C GLU A 157 1.87 31.25 -57.01
N THR A 158 0.63 31.45 -57.43
CA THR A 158 -0.37 30.43 -57.80
C THR A 158 -0.36 30.30 -59.34
N THR A 159 -0.84 29.25 -60.03
CA THR A 159 -2.24 28.83 -60.23
C THR A 159 -2.26 27.60 -61.22
N PRO A 160 -3.36 27.11 -61.87
CA PRO A 160 -3.93 25.76 -61.65
C PRO A 160 -3.95 24.82 -62.91
N GLN A 161 -4.88 23.84 -62.92
CA GLN A 161 -5.28 22.84 -63.96
C GLN A 161 -4.67 21.43 -63.82
N GLU A 162 -5.36 20.30 -64.07
CA GLU A 162 -6.82 20.00 -64.17
C GLU A 162 -7.07 18.48 -63.94
N HIS A 163 -8.32 18.01 -64.09
CA HIS A 163 -8.78 16.63 -63.83
C HIS A 163 -8.10 15.50 -64.64
N GLU A 164 -7.96 14.31 -64.03
CA GLU A 164 -8.47 13.05 -64.64
C GLU A 164 -8.76 11.95 -63.58
N GLU A 165 -9.47 10.89 -63.98
CA GLU A 165 -10.18 9.95 -63.09
C GLU A 165 -9.46 8.63 -62.77
N THR A 166 -9.92 7.95 -61.71
CA THR A 166 -9.85 6.49 -61.46
C THR A 166 -8.49 5.78 -61.31
N SER A 167 -8.26 5.19 -60.13
CA SER A 167 -8.43 3.73 -59.96
C SER A 167 -8.42 3.30 -58.48
N ILE A 168 -9.26 2.32 -58.14
CA ILE A 168 -9.31 1.71 -56.80
C ILE A 168 -8.42 0.46 -56.79
N SER A 169 -7.13 0.61 -56.49
CA SER A 169 -6.26 -0.52 -56.11
C SER A 169 -4.86 -0.08 -55.62
N GLN A 170 -4.75 0.42 -54.38
CA GLN A 170 -3.50 0.40 -53.58
C GLN A 170 -3.77 0.93 -52.15
N ILE A 171 -4.39 0.11 -51.31
CA ILE A 171 -4.41 0.32 -49.84
C ILE A 171 -3.69 -0.87 -49.19
N SER A 172 -2.36 -0.81 -49.25
CA SER A 172 -1.44 -1.63 -48.47
C SER A 172 -0.10 -0.91 -48.43
N ASN A 173 0.48 -0.77 -47.24
CA ASN A 173 1.78 -0.12 -46.96
C ASN A 173 1.74 1.42 -46.84
N LEU A 174 0.87 1.92 -45.95
CA LEU A 174 1.19 3.06 -45.08
C LEU A 174 0.89 2.67 -43.64
N GLN A 175 1.74 1.79 -43.10
CA GLN A 175 1.99 1.80 -41.66
C GLN A 175 3.01 2.91 -41.44
N ASP A 176 2.50 4.13 -41.19
CA ASP A 176 3.35 5.22 -40.74
C ASP A 176 3.93 4.82 -39.39
N GLU A 177 5.20 4.44 -39.42
CA GLU A 177 6.06 4.28 -38.27
C GLU A 177 6.31 5.69 -37.71
N ILE A 178 5.29 6.26 -37.07
CA ILE A 178 5.40 7.51 -36.31
C ILE A 178 6.35 7.21 -35.16
N THR A 179 7.64 7.40 -35.44
CA THR A 179 8.68 7.53 -34.43
C THR A 179 8.36 8.80 -33.66
N LEU A 180 7.49 8.66 -32.65
CA LEU A 180 7.29 9.66 -31.63
C LEU A 180 8.65 9.94 -31.00
N SER A 181 9.28 11.03 -31.43
CA SER A 181 10.38 11.62 -30.69
C SER A 181 9.90 11.77 -29.25
N PRO A 182 10.67 11.31 -28.25
CA PRO A 182 10.24 11.44 -26.86
C PRO A 182 9.90 12.89 -26.58
N GLU A 183 8.68 13.15 -26.11
CA GLU A 183 8.26 14.50 -25.74
C GLU A 183 9.17 14.99 -24.63
N VAL A 184 9.90 16.08 -24.89
CA VAL A 184 10.85 16.66 -23.93
C VAL A 184 10.07 17.10 -22.69
N TYR A 185 10.33 16.46 -21.55
CA TYR A 185 9.58 16.72 -20.33
C TYR A 185 9.77 18.18 -19.89
N THR A 186 8.68 18.94 -20.01
CA THR A 186 8.63 20.37 -19.66
C THR A 186 7.77 20.54 -18.42
N PRO A 187 8.36 20.88 -17.25
CA PRO A 187 7.60 21.00 -16.01
C PRO A 187 6.48 22.04 -16.14
N LYS A 188 5.22 21.60 -15.96
CA LYS A 188 4.06 22.48 -15.97
C LYS A 188 4.13 23.41 -14.74
N GLN A 189 4.22 24.72 -14.99
CA GLN A 189 4.06 25.72 -13.93
C GLN A 189 2.57 25.86 -13.61
N LEU A 190 2.22 25.65 -12.35
CA LEU A 190 0.86 25.79 -11.82
C LEU A 190 0.81 26.98 -10.87
N THR A 191 -0.31 27.69 -10.87
CA THR A 191 -0.64 28.68 -9.84
C THR A 191 -0.98 28.01 -8.50
N ASN A 192 -0.92 28.76 -7.41
CA ASN A 192 -1.27 28.26 -6.07
C ASN A 192 -2.69 27.66 -6.01
N GLU A 193 -3.65 28.26 -6.73
CA GLU A 193 -5.03 27.77 -6.78
C GLU A 193 -5.13 26.44 -7.54
N GLU A 194 -4.46 26.32 -8.70
CA GLU A 194 -4.41 25.05 -9.45
C GLU A 194 -3.72 23.94 -8.66
N ILE A 195 -2.64 24.26 -7.92
CA ILE A 195 -1.94 23.31 -7.05
C ILE A 195 -2.87 22.79 -5.94
N LYS A 196 -3.66 23.69 -5.34
CA LYS A 196 -4.65 23.33 -4.31
C LYS A 196 -5.78 22.47 -4.88
N GLN A 197 -6.40 22.92 -5.98
CA GLN A 197 -7.49 22.19 -6.63
C GLN A 197 -7.04 20.79 -7.10
N GLN A 198 -5.82 20.69 -7.63
CA GLN A 198 -5.19 19.42 -7.98
C GLN A 198 -5.07 18.50 -6.76
N ALA A 199 -4.54 19.00 -5.64
CA ALA A 199 -4.41 18.23 -4.40
C ALA A 199 -5.76 17.74 -3.88
N GLU A 200 -6.79 18.59 -3.85
CA GLU A 200 -8.14 18.25 -3.39
C GLU A 200 -8.76 17.12 -4.24
N LEU A 201 -8.77 17.26 -5.57
CA LEU A 201 -9.28 16.26 -6.50
C LEU A 201 -8.52 14.93 -6.42
N VAL A 202 -7.20 14.99 -6.26
CA VAL A 202 -6.35 13.81 -6.07
C VAL A 202 -6.68 13.09 -4.76
N PHE A 203 -6.83 13.82 -3.64
CA PHE A 203 -7.15 13.18 -2.36
C PHE A 203 -8.58 12.65 -2.26
N GLU A 204 -9.54 13.23 -2.99
CA GLU A 204 -10.89 12.65 -3.12
C GLU A 204 -10.81 11.27 -3.80
N LYS A 205 -10.13 11.17 -4.95
CA LYS A 205 -9.91 9.89 -5.65
C LYS A 205 -9.16 8.90 -4.76
N LEU A 206 -8.11 9.33 -4.06
CA LEU A 206 -7.37 8.45 -3.15
C LEU A 206 -8.24 7.93 -1.99
N ASP A 207 -9.15 8.74 -1.40
CA ASP A 207 -10.10 8.25 -0.38
C ASP A 207 -11.03 7.18 -0.95
N ASP A 208 -11.53 7.36 -2.18
CA ASP A 208 -12.41 6.39 -2.82
C ASP A 208 -11.70 5.06 -3.13
N TYR A 209 -10.48 5.10 -3.66
CA TYR A 209 -9.72 3.90 -4.02
C TYR A 209 -9.21 3.10 -2.82
N THR A 210 -8.82 3.76 -1.73
CA THR A 210 -8.00 3.14 -0.66
C THR A 210 -8.78 2.66 0.57
N PHE A 211 -8.20 1.70 1.28
CA PHE A 211 -8.72 1.14 2.53
C PHE A 211 -7.58 0.84 3.49
N LYS A 212 -7.91 0.83 4.79
CA LYS A 212 -7.16 0.08 5.78
C LYS A 212 -7.48 -1.40 5.65
N LEU A 213 -6.45 -2.22 5.49
CA LEU A 213 -6.53 -3.66 5.63
C LEU A 213 -6.31 -4.02 7.09
N PHE A 214 -7.31 -4.62 7.72
CA PHE A 214 -7.18 -5.28 9.03
C PHE A 214 -6.98 -6.77 8.85
N SER A 215 -6.05 -7.36 9.60
CA SER A 215 -5.85 -8.81 9.74
C SER A 215 -5.43 -9.13 11.19
N PRO A 216 -5.32 -10.40 11.60
CA PRO A 216 -4.58 -10.75 12.80
C PRO A 216 -3.14 -10.19 12.76
N CYS A 217 -2.58 -9.85 13.92
CA CYS A 217 -1.23 -9.26 14.13
C CYS A 217 -0.96 -7.89 13.49
N ASN A 218 -1.59 -7.55 12.36
CA ASN A 218 -1.13 -6.46 11.52
C ASN A 218 -2.26 -5.65 10.86
N SER A 219 -1.87 -4.51 10.30
CA SER A 219 -2.69 -3.73 9.40
C SER A 219 -1.81 -3.02 8.38
N GLY A 220 -2.38 -2.76 7.22
CA GLY A 220 -1.74 -2.09 6.10
C GLY A 220 -2.73 -1.23 5.32
N THR A 221 -2.31 -0.72 4.17
CA THR A 221 -3.17 -0.04 3.20
C THR A 221 -3.36 -0.93 1.97
N GLY A 222 -4.57 -0.97 1.43
CA GLY A 222 -4.90 -1.63 0.17
C GLY A 222 -5.83 -0.75 -0.65
N TRP A 223 -6.03 -1.07 -1.92
CA TRP A 223 -6.82 -0.24 -2.84
C TRP A 223 -7.47 -1.05 -3.95
N ILE A 224 -8.52 -0.51 -4.55
CA ILE A 224 -9.26 -1.14 -5.65
C ILE A 224 -8.43 -1.09 -6.93
N LEU A 225 -7.98 -2.25 -7.40
CA LEU A 225 -7.34 -2.40 -8.70
C LEU A 225 -8.37 -2.64 -9.80
N ASP A 226 -9.30 -3.58 -9.58
CA ASP A 226 -10.25 -4.05 -10.59
C ASP A 226 -11.46 -4.75 -9.93
N TYR A 227 -12.50 -5.04 -10.71
CA TYR A 227 -13.65 -5.84 -10.28
C TYR A 227 -14.27 -6.62 -11.45
N GLN A 228 -14.84 -7.80 -11.18
CA GLN A 228 -15.63 -8.52 -12.18
C GLN A 228 -16.93 -7.77 -12.45
N LEU A 229 -17.30 -7.58 -13.72
CA LEU A 229 -18.55 -6.93 -14.07
C LEU A 229 -19.77 -7.75 -13.56
N PRO A 230 -20.89 -7.09 -13.20
CA PRO A 230 -22.08 -7.78 -12.71
C PRO A 230 -22.58 -8.84 -13.71
N GLU A 231 -22.96 -10.01 -13.19
CA GLU A 231 -23.64 -11.04 -13.98
C GLU A 231 -25.04 -10.58 -14.39
N LYS A 232 -25.60 -11.14 -15.47
CA LYS A 232 -26.92 -10.73 -15.99
C LYS A 232 -28.00 -10.76 -14.88
N GLY A 233 -28.62 -9.61 -14.62
CA GLY A 233 -29.64 -9.43 -13.59
C GLY A 233 -29.13 -8.87 -12.26
N LYS A 234 -27.81 -8.66 -12.11
CA LYS A 234 -27.18 -7.94 -11.00
C LYS A 234 -26.83 -6.51 -11.42
N ASN A 235 -26.84 -5.58 -10.47
CA ASN A 235 -26.57 -4.16 -10.74
C ASN A 235 -25.19 -3.70 -10.22
N TYR A 236 -24.67 -4.36 -9.19
CA TYR A 236 -23.39 -4.02 -8.56
C TYR A 236 -22.44 -5.24 -8.49
N PRO A 237 -21.11 -5.06 -8.66
CA PRO A 237 -20.17 -6.17 -8.67
C PRO A 237 -19.92 -6.73 -7.26
N THR A 238 -19.87 -8.05 -7.15
CA THR A 238 -19.60 -8.75 -5.87
C THR A 238 -18.16 -9.27 -5.75
N THR A 239 -17.39 -9.35 -6.84
CA THR A 239 -16.00 -9.87 -6.83
C THR A 239 -15.03 -8.76 -7.19
N TRP A 240 -14.09 -8.49 -6.28
CA TRP A 240 -13.18 -7.35 -6.32
C TRP A 240 -11.72 -7.78 -6.17
N TYR A 241 -10.84 -7.05 -6.84
CA TYR A 241 -9.39 -7.24 -6.82
C TYR A 241 -8.74 -6.10 -6.06
N ILE A 242 -8.27 -6.39 -4.84
CA ILE A 242 -7.69 -5.42 -3.92
C ILE A 242 -6.16 -5.55 -3.96
N ALA A 243 -5.48 -4.52 -4.45
CA ALA A 243 -4.02 -4.48 -4.51
C ALA A 243 -3.40 -3.90 -3.23
N THR A 244 -2.19 -4.34 -2.90
CA THR A 244 -1.38 -3.87 -1.77
C THR A 244 0.09 -4.29 -1.97
N ASN A 245 0.97 -3.97 -1.02
CA ASN A 245 2.32 -4.55 -1.00
C ASN A 245 2.29 -6.01 -0.58
N ALA A 246 3.14 -6.85 -1.18
CA ALA A 246 3.29 -8.25 -0.79
C ALA A 246 3.65 -8.41 0.70
N HIS A 247 4.52 -7.56 1.25
CA HIS A 247 4.89 -7.61 2.68
C HIS A 247 3.75 -7.24 3.65
N VAL A 248 2.64 -6.66 3.19
CA VAL A 248 1.46 -6.43 4.05
C VAL A 248 0.73 -7.75 4.31
N ILE A 249 0.78 -8.67 3.34
CA ILE A 249 0.04 -9.94 3.35
C ILE A 249 0.93 -11.18 3.49
N ASN A 250 2.25 -11.02 3.62
CA ASN A 250 3.20 -12.13 3.64
C ASN A 250 3.11 -13.05 4.87
N LYS A 251 2.17 -12.78 5.78
CA LYS A 251 1.81 -13.66 6.91
C LYS A 251 0.33 -14.06 6.92
N TRP A 252 -0.39 -13.93 5.80
CA TRP A 252 -1.83 -14.21 5.75
C TRP A 252 -2.12 -15.68 5.41
N TYR A 253 -3.08 -16.30 6.12
CA TYR A 253 -3.55 -17.66 5.80
C TYR A 253 -4.74 -17.58 4.84
N PHE A 254 -4.45 -17.52 3.55
CA PHE A 254 -5.45 -17.61 2.49
C PHE A 254 -6.15 -18.98 2.46
N ASP A 255 -7.26 -19.05 1.73
CA ASP A 255 -7.95 -20.32 1.47
C ASP A 255 -7.00 -21.35 0.82
N PHE A 256 -6.86 -22.53 1.43
CA PHE A 256 -6.03 -23.61 0.91
C PHE A 256 -6.55 -24.18 -0.42
N SER A 257 -7.83 -23.94 -0.75
CA SER A 257 -8.45 -24.29 -2.04
C SER A 257 -8.20 -23.27 -3.15
N ASN A 258 -7.31 -22.28 -2.93
CA ASN A 258 -7.04 -21.18 -3.86
C ASN A 258 -6.83 -21.66 -5.31
N PRO A 259 -7.75 -21.38 -6.25
CA PRO A 259 -7.72 -21.92 -7.60
C PRO A 259 -6.66 -21.27 -8.49
N TYR A 260 -6.05 -20.16 -8.06
CA TYR A 260 -5.22 -19.27 -8.86
C TYR A 260 -3.78 -19.75 -9.08
N LYS A 261 -3.46 -20.97 -8.63
CA LYS A 261 -2.13 -21.62 -8.71
C LYS A 261 -1.00 -20.74 -8.16
N GLN A 262 -1.31 -19.82 -7.25
CA GLN A 262 -0.33 -18.96 -6.60
C GLN A 262 0.33 -19.70 -5.45
N VAL A 263 1.63 -19.48 -5.25
CA VAL A 263 2.30 -19.86 -4.02
C VAL A 263 1.75 -18.99 -2.90
N LEU A 264 1.11 -19.60 -1.89
CA LEU A 264 0.58 -18.87 -0.73
C LEU A 264 1.75 -18.37 0.15
N PRO A 265 1.64 -17.21 0.81
CA PRO A 265 2.71 -16.68 1.67
C PRO A 265 2.97 -17.57 2.90
N GLU A 266 1.94 -18.26 3.37
CA GLU A 266 1.96 -19.12 4.54
C GLU A 266 1.14 -20.38 4.26
N THR A 267 1.59 -21.54 4.74
CA THR A 267 0.85 -22.80 4.65
C THR A 267 0.53 -23.34 6.03
N LEU A 268 -0.76 -23.57 6.31
CA LEU A 268 -1.18 -24.29 7.52
C LEU A 268 -0.79 -25.78 7.43
N SER A 269 -0.51 -26.38 8.60
CA SER A 269 -0.46 -27.84 8.72
C SER A 269 -1.85 -28.45 8.50
N ASP A 270 -1.92 -29.71 8.10
CA ASP A 270 -3.21 -30.39 7.82
C ASP A 270 -4.14 -30.45 9.03
N TYR A 271 -3.56 -30.51 10.24
CA TYR A 271 -4.30 -30.37 11.49
C TYR A 271 -5.04 -29.02 11.56
N TYR A 272 -4.33 -27.90 11.35
CA TYR A 272 -4.95 -26.57 11.43
C TYR A 272 -5.85 -26.25 10.24
N LYS A 273 -5.65 -26.83 9.04
CA LYS A 273 -6.59 -26.68 7.91
C LYS A 273 -8.01 -27.12 8.29
N THR A 274 -8.12 -28.26 8.98
CA THR A 274 -9.40 -28.82 9.44
C THR A 274 -10.12 -27.88 10.42
N TRP A 275 -9.38 -27.30 11.36
CA TRP A 275 -9.94 -26.45 12.43
C TRP A 275 -9.96 -24.96 12.13
N GLN A 276 -9.43 -24.51 10.98
CA GLN A 276 -9.28 -23.10 10.64
C GLN A 276 -10.60 -22.33 10.74
N ASN A 277 -11.71 -22.89 10.23
CA ASN A 277 -13.02 -22.25 10.34
C ASN A 277 -13.47 -22.06 11.79
N TYR A 278 -13.30 -23.09 12.63
CA TYR A 278 -13.67 -23.03 14.04
C TYR A 278 -12.90 -21.94 14.77
N TYR A 279 -11.56 -21.93 14.65
CA TYR A 279 -10.73 -20.93 15.31
C TYR A 279 -10.84 -19.53 14.71
N THR A 280 -11.09 -19.38 13.41
CA THR A 280 -11.42 -18.09 12.79
C THR A 280 -12.71 -17.52 13.38
N SER A 281 -13.78 -18.33 13.45
CA SER A 281 -15.06 -17.89 14.02
C SER A 281 -14.94 -17.58 15.50
N TYR A 282 -14.28 -18.44 16.29
CA TYR A 282 -14.04 -18.20 17.71
C TYR A 282 -13.24 -16.91 17.93
N SER A 283 -12.08 -16.77 17.28
CA SER A 283 -11.24 -15.59 17.45
C SER A 283 -11.99 -14.31 17.04
N SER A 284 -12.74 -14.35 15.94
CA SER A 284 -13.47 -13.19 15.42
C SER A 284 -14.78 -12.92 16.16
N GLN A 285 -15.25 -13.82 17.02
CA GLN A 285 -16.39 -13.59 17.92
C GLN A 285 -15.99 -12.78 19.15
N TYR A 286 -14.79 -13.02 19.69
CA TYR A 286 -14.35 -12.42 20.95
C TYR A 286 -13.34 -11.28 20.78
N TYR A 287 -12.52 -11.29 19.73
CA TYR A 287 -11.38 -10.38 19.58
C TYR A 287 -11.42 -9.61 18.25
N PRO A 288 -11.29 -8.28 18.29
CA PRO A 288 -11.03 -7.49 17.09
C PRO A 288 -9.73 -7.91 16.40
N LEU A 289 -9.65 -7.67 15.10
CA LEU A 289 -8.43 -7.79 14.29
C LEU A 289 -7.36 -6.77 14.72
N ALA A 290 -6.12 -7.03 14.33
CA ALA A 290 -4.92 -6.26 14.70
C ALA A 290 -4.66 -6.13 16.22
N THR A 291 -5.19 -7.06 17.03
CA THR A 291 -4.97 -7.19 18.48
C THR A 291 -3.92 -8.25 18.81
N ALA A 292 -3.45 -8.28 20.06
CA ALA A 292 -2.59 -9.36 20.56
C ALA A 292 -3.31 -10.72 20.54
N ASP A 293 -4.58 -10.77 20.96
CA ASP A 293 -5.36 -12.01 21.03
C ASP A 293 -5.63 -12.60 19.64
N SER A 294 -6.11 -11.79 18.68
CA SER A 294 -6.28 -12.26 17.29
C SER A 294 -4.96 -12.75 16.70
N CYS A 295 -3.83 -12.12 17.04
CA CYS A 295 -2.50 -12.58 16.64
C CYS A 295 -2.13 -13.93 17.28
N TYR A 296 -2.38 -14.11 18.57
CA TYR A 296 -2.18 -15.39 19.25
C TYR A 296 -2.97 -16.52 18.58
N TYR A 297 -4.26 -16.30 18.27
CA TYR A 297 -5.09 -17.30 17.60
C TYR A 297 -4.65 -17.60 16.16
N LYS A 298 -4.13 -16.60 15.43
CA LYS A 298 -3.45 -16.84 14.15
C LYS A 298 -2.27 -17.78 14.35
N GLU A 299 -1.31 -17.41 15.20
CA GLU A 299 -0.01 -18.08 15.30
C GLU A 299 -0.13 -19.50 15.86
N HIS A 300 -1.08 -19.75 16.77
CA HIS A 300 -1.24 -21.05 17.45
C HIS A 300 -2.29 -21.95 16.83
N TYR A 301 -3.26 -21.42 16.08
CA TYR A 301 -4.40 -22.22 15.57
C TYR A 301 -4.75 -21.98 14.09
N GLY A 302 -4.01 -21.12 13.39
CA GLY A 302 -4.26 -20.81 11.99
C GLY A 302 -5.45 -19.88 11.73
N ALA A 303 -6.04 -19.30 12.78
CA ALA A 303 -7.20 -18.41 12.67
C ALA A 303 -6.87 -17.21 11.77
N PHE A 304 -7.75 -16.93 10.81
CA PHE A 304 -7.57 -15.86 9.86
C PHE A 304 -8.89 -15.30 9.32
N ASP A 305 -9.04 -13.99 9.44
CA ASP A 305 -10.11 -13.18 8.87
C ASP A 305 -9.52 -11.80 8.50
N ILE A 306 -10.26 -10.99 7.74
CA ILE A 306 -9.84 -9.66 7.30
C ILE A 306 -10.99 -8.66 7.36
N ASN A 307 -10.67 -7.37 7.33
CA ASN A 307 -11.66 -6.34 7.03
C ASN A 307 -11.04 -5.18 6.24
N LEU A 308 -11.89 -4.48 5.48
CA LEU A 308 -11.59 -3.28 4.70
C LEU A 308 -12.28 -2.10 5.40
N ALA A 309 -11.51 -1.17 5.96
CA ALA A 309 -12.06 0.03 6.59
C ALA A 309 -11.69 1.30 5.81
N LYS A 310 -12.60 2.28 5.81
CA LYS A 310 -12.28 3.66 5.50
C LYS A 310 -12.46 4.51 6.75
N GLU A 311 -11.80 5.65 6.82
CA GLU A 311 -11.89 6.54 7.99
C GLU A 311 -13.34 7.00 8.23
N SER A 312 -14.08 7.34 7.16
CA SER A 312 -15.45 7.85 7.24
C SER A 312 -16.51 6.84 7.69
N SER A 313 -16.22 5.53 7.65
CA SER A 313 -17.23 4.46 7.88
C SER A 313 -16.77 3.35 8.83
N GLY A 314 -15.49 3.31 9.22
CA GLY A 314 -14.91 2.19 9.93
C GLY A 314 -15.61 1.85 11.26
N GLU A 315 -16.02 2.84 12.05
CA GLU A 315 -16.70 2.59 13.33
C GLU A 315 -18.11 2.04 13.11
N ASN A 316 -18.90 2.69 12.24
CA ASN A 316 -20.28 2.29 11.91
C ASN A 316 -20.35 0.86 11.34
N LEU A 317 -19.38 0.49 10.49
CA LEU A 317 -19.30 -0.84 9.89
C LEU A 317 -18.65 -1.89 10.81
N ARG A 318 -18.20 -1.49 12.01
CA ARG A 318 -17.36 -2.30 12.91
C ARG A 318 -16.17 -2.92 12.18
N ALA A 319 -15.49 -2.11 11.35
CA ALA A 319 -14.51 -2.56 10.36
C ALA A 319 -13.15 -3.02 10.95
N ASN A 320 -13.09 -3.22 12.27
CA ASN A 320 -12.01 -3.88 12.99
C ASN A 320 -12.37 -5.33 13.41
N TRP A 321 -13.52 -5.86 12.99
CA TRP A 321 -13.97 -7.25 13.21
C TRP A 321 -13.95 -8.03 11.90
N GLY A 322 -13.83 -9.37 11.91
CA GLY A 322 -13.70 -10.17 10.69
C GLY A 322 -14.91 -10.13 9.75
N LEU A 323 -14.70 -9.88 8.44
CA LEU A 323 -15.77 -9.89 7.42
C LEU A 323 -16.28 -11.30 7.10
N PHE A 324 -15.41 -12.32 7.14
CA PHE A 324 -15.80 -13.70 6.86
C PHE A 324 -16.67 -14.24 8.00
N TYR A 325 -16.28 -14.01 9.25
CA TYR A 325 -17.09 -14.29 10.44
C TYR A 325 -18.43 -13.55 10.44
N GLN A 326 -18.46 -12.29 9.97
CA GLN A 326 -19.71 -11.53 9.78
C GLN A 326 -20.59 -12.04 8.61
N GLY A 327 -20.18 -13.06 7.86
CA GLY A 327 -20.91 -13.55 6.69
C GLY A 327 -20.96 -12.56 5.52
N LYS A 328 -20.09 -11.54 5.51
CA LYS A 328 -20.06 -10.46 4.51
C LYS A 328 -19.24 -10.82 3.27
N ILE A 329 -18.26 -11.68 3.41
CA ILE A 329 -17.41 -12.19 2.32
C ILE A 329 -17.28 -13.71 2.39
N LYS A 330 -16.95 -14.33 1.25
CA LYS A 330 -16.31 -15.65 1.23
C LYS A 330 -14.84 -15.53 1.65
N ARG A 331 -14.19 -16.66 1.96
CA ARG A 331 -12.76 -16.69 2.31
C ARG A 331 -11.92 -15.94 1.25
N PRO A 332 -11.02 -15.02 1.66
CA PRO A 332 -10.18 -14.31 0.71
C PRO A 332 -9.20 -15.26 0.04
N ARG A 333 -8.88 -14.97 -1.22
CA ARG A 333 -7.90 -15.73 -2.01
C ARG A 333 -6.77 -14.82 -2.46
N LEU A 334 -5.55 -15.34 -2.49
CA LEU A 334 -4.44 -14.65 -3.15
C LEU A 334 -4.65 -14.80 -4.67
N PHE A 335 -5.03 -13.72 -5.33
CA PHE A 335 -5.25 -13.75 -6.78
C PHE A 335 -3.92 -13.75 -7.54
N TRP A 336 -3.00 -12.87 -7.14
CA TRP A 336 -1.67 -12.74 -7.75
C TRP A 336 -0.64 -12.18 -6.76
N ALA A 337 0.63 -12.57 -6.90
CA ALA A 337 1.76 -11.91 -6.27
C ALA A 337 2.92 -11.77 -7.26
N ALA A 338 3.61 -10.64 -7.24
CA ALA A 338 4.68 -10.31 -8.19
C ALA A 338 6.02 -10.98 -7.83
N LEU A 339 6.00 -12.32 -7.79
CA LEU A 339 7.14 -13.20 -7.47
C LEU A 339 7.68 -13.88 -8.73
N ASN A 340 8.98 -14.16 -8.77
CA ASN A 340 9.67 -14.84 -9.89
C ASN A 340 9.38 -14.19 -11.26
N LEU A 341 9.34 -12.85 -11.31
CA LEU A 341 8.96 -12.09 -12.51
C LEU A 341 9.93 -12.31 -13.68
N PHE A 342 11.21 -12.56 -13.39
CA PHE A 342 12.26 -12.80 -14.39
C PHE A 342 13.09 -14.02 -14.02
N ASP A 343 13.84 -14.53 -14.99
CA ASP A 343 15.01 -15.37 -14.77
C ASP A 343 16.10 -14.58 -13.99
N GLU A 344 17.06 -15.31 -13.42
CA GLU A 344 18.22 -14.69 -12.78
C GLU A 344 19.07 -13.92 -13.81
N ASP A 345 19.49 -12.72 -13.45
CA ASP A 345 20.31 -11.84 -14.27
C ASP A 345 21.15 -10.93 -13.35
N GLU A 346 22.38 -11.38 -13.07
CA GLU A 346 23.36 -10.62 -12.30
C GLU A 346 23.63 -9.23 -12.88
N SER A 347 23.53 -9.04 -14.21
CA SER A 347 23.80 -7.75 -14.86
C SER A 347 22.74 -6.69 -14.58
N ALA A 348 21.49 -7.12 -14.34
CA ALA A 348 20.40 -6.28 -13.86
C ALA A 348 20.18 -6.40 -12.34
N GLY A 349 21.06 -7.10 -11.62
CA GLY A 349 20.95 -7.32 -10.19
C GLY A 349 19.72 -8.13 -9.76
N ILE A 350 19.18 -8.96 -10.66
CA ILE A 350 18.03 -9.84 -10.45
C ILE A 350 18.56 -11.19 -9.99
N GLN A 351 18.18 -11.63 -8.79
CA GLN A 351 18.57 -12.94 -8.25
C GLN A 351 17.51 -14.02 -8.54
N GLU A 352 17.85 -15.29 -8.32
CA GLU A 352 16.85 -16.34 -8.12
C GLU A 352 15.85 -15.92 -7.02
N ASN A 353 14.58 -16.32 -7.14
CA ASN A 353 13.50 -15.91 -6.23
C ASN A 353 13.33 -14.36 -6.16
N ASN A 354 13.43 -13.66 -7.29
CA ASN A 354 13.18 -12.21 -7.33
C ASN A 354 11.71 -11.84 -7.06
N PHE A 355 11.46 -10.63 -6.55
CA PHE A 355 10.10 -10.08 -6.45
C PHE A 355 10.03 -8.56 -6.63
N LYS A 356 8.82 -8.10 -6.96
CA LYS A 356 8.33 -6.74 -6.69
C LYS A 356 7.30 -6.81 -5.56
N ASP A 357 7.29 -5.79 -4.71
CA ASP A 357 6.46 -5.79 -3.50
C ASP A 357 5.03 -5.37 -3.81
N PHE A 358 4.32 -6.26 -4.49
CA PHE A 358 2.99 -6.06 -5.01
C PHE A 358 2.23 -7.38 -4.99
N ALA A 359 1.00 -7.35 -4.51
CA ALA A 359 0.10 -8.49 -4.53
C ALA A 359 -1.35 -8.04 -4.64
N VAL A 360 -2.20 -8.95 -5.12
CA VAL A 360 -3.62 -8.73 -5.36
C VAL A 360 -4.42 -9.83 -4.66
N ILE A 361 -5.40 -9.40 -3.86
CA ILE A 361 -6.33 -10.25 -3.13
C ILE A 361 -7.66 -10.26 -3.89
N GLU A 362 -8.26 -11.43 -4.08
CA GLU A 362 -9.66 -11.53 -4.46
C GLU A 362 -10.55 -11.50 -3.20
N ILE A 363 -11.52 -10.57 -3.22
CA ILE A 363 -12.60 -10.46 -2.24
C ILE A 363 -13.92 -10.74 -2.95
N GLU A 364 -14.66 -11.74 -2.48
CA GLU A 364 -16.00 -12.06 -3.00
C GLU A 364 -17.04 -11.79 -1.90
N PHE A 365 -17.79 -10.70 -2.04
CA PHE A 365 -18.88 -10.31 -1.14
C PHE A 365 -20.09 -11.24 -1.31
N THR A 366 -20.85 -11.45 -0.23
CA THR A 366 -22.02 -12.34 -0.26
C THR A 366 -23.25 -11.73 -0.95
N ASN A 367 -23.32 -10.40 -1.08
CA ASN A 367 -24.33 -9.72 -1.91
C ASN A 367 -23.88 -8.30 -2.35
N GLU A 368 -24.67 -7.71 -3.25
CA GLU A 368 -24.47 -6.38 -3.84
C GLU A 368 -24.49 -5.24 -2.83
N GLN A 369 -25.40 -5.27 -1.85
CA GLN A 369 -25.57 -4.20 -0.87
C GLN A 369 -24.33 -4.08 0.04
N ILE A 370 -23.79 -5.21 0.49
CA ILE A 370 -22.56 -5.26 1.30
C ILE A 370 -21.36 -4.78 0.49
N ALA A 371 -21.25 -5.22 -0.77
CA ALA A 371 -20.19 -4.77 -1.67
C ALA A 371 -20.25 -3.25 -1.87
N LYS A 372 -21.44 -2.70 -2.13
CA LYS A 372 -21.68 -1.26 -2.34
C LYS A 372 -21.40 -0.43 -1.09
N GLU A 373 -21.83 -0.89 0.07
CA GLU A 373 -21.58 -0.25 1.37
C GLU A 373 -20.07 -0.14 1.65
N ILE A 374 -19.35 -1.26 1.59
CA ILE A 374 -17.92 -1.30 1.91
C ILE A 374 -17.11 -0.51 0.88
N THR A 375 -17.44 -0.61 -0.41
CA THR A 375 -16.73 0.12 -1.49
C THR A 375 -17.23 1.55 -1.72
N LYS A 376 -18.12 2.11 -0.88
CA LYS A 376 -18.73 3.45 -1.05
C LYS A 376 -19.27 3.71 -2.47
N GLY A 377 -19.85 2.70 -3.12
CA GLY A 377 -20.40 2.81 -4.47
C GLY A 377 -19.37 3.02 -5.59
N PHE A 378 -18.11 2.64 -5.38
CA PHE A 378 -17.01 2.80 -6.35
C PHE A 378 -17.37 2.48 -7.81
N ALA A 379 -18.05 1.35 -8.08
CA ALA A 379 -18.36 0.94 -9.46
C ALA A 379 -19.41 1.84 -10.14
N GLU A 380 -20.18 2.62 -9.37
CA GLU A 380 -21.12 3.62 -9.89
C GLU A 380 -20.42 4.96 -10.15
N LYS A 381 -19.37 5.28 -9.38
CA LYS A 381 -18.52 6.47 -9.57
C LYS A 381 -17.54 6.32 -10.75
N TYR A 382 -16.92 5.15 -10.86
CA TYR A 382 -15.85 4.85 -11.83
C TYR A 382 -16.33 3.81 -12.83
N THR A 383 -17.33 4.17 -13.62
CA THR A 383 -17.85 3.32 -14.71
C THR A 383 -16.79 3.10 -15.80
N ILE A 384 -17.05 2.17 -16.73
CA ILE A 384 -16.13 1.83 -17.83
C ILE A 384 -15.78 3.07 -18.69
N GLY A 385 -16.76 3.95 -18.91
CA GLY A 385 -16.58 5.21 -19.67
C GLY A 385 -16.12 6.40 -18.82
N SER A 386 -15.80 6.21 -17.54
CA SER A 386 -15.33 7.29 -16.68
C SER A 386 -13.88 7.66 -16.99
N ASN A 387 -13.66 8.92 -17.37
CA ASN A 387 -12.34 9.54 -17.48
C ASN A 387 -11.82 10.09 -16.13
N ASN A 388 -12.61 9.97 -15.05
CA ASN A 388 -12.26 10.53 -13.74
C ASN A 388 -11.56 9.51 -12.80
N SER A 389 -11.32 8.28 -13.25
CA SER A 389 -10.53 7.27 -12.53
C SER A 389 -9.07 7.73 -12.29
N ILE A 390 -8.38 7.09 -11.34
CA ILE A 390 -6.91 7.14 -11.28
C ILE A 390 -6.37 6.42 -12.52
N ASN A 391 -5.39 7.02 -13.21
CA ASN A 391 -4.77 6.39 -14.36
C ASN A 391 -3.76 5.33 -13.89
N ILE A 392 -4.25 4.10 -13.73
CA ILE A 392 -3.45 2.91 -13.37
C ILE A 392 -2.43 2.57 -14.47
N PHE A 393 -2.61 3.06 -15.70
CA PHE A 393 -1.75 2.81 -16.87
C PHE A 393 -0.79 3.96 -17.20
N GLY A 394 -0.77 5.04 -16.39
CA GLY A 394 0.10 6.19 -16.63
C GLY A 394 1.59 5.84 -16.62
N PRO A 395 2.44 6.57 -17.35
CA PRO A 395 3.83 6.19 -17.63
C PRO A 395 4.69 6.07 -16.37
N SER A 396 5.77 5.28 -16.44
CA SER A 396 6.85 5.36 -15.45
C SER A 396 7.53 6.73 -15.47
N LEU A 397 8.16 7.10 -14.35
CA LEU A 397 9.08 8.24 -14.35
C LEU A 397 10.35 7.84 -15.11
N ASP A 398 10.52 8.40 -16.30
CA ASP A 398 11.73 8.27 -17.11
C ASP A 398 12.91 9.06 -16.52
N LYS A 399 14.10 8.94 -17.14
CA LYS A 399 15.32 9.59 -16.68
C LYS A 399 15.26 11.13 -16.69
N GLU A 400 14.56 11.74 -17.67
CA GLU A 400 14.44 13.19 -17.78
C GLU A 400 13.48 13.74 -16.74
N ARG A 401 12.31 13.13 -16.56
CA ARG A 401 11.33 13.50 -15.53
C ARG A 401 11.91 13.30 -14.13
N LEU A 402 12.64 12.20 -13.88
CA LEU A 402 13.32 11.96 -12.61
C LEU A 402 14.35 13.05 -12.27
N ASP A 403 15.13 13.49 -13.27
CA ASP A 403 16.15 14.52 -13.06
C ASP A 403 15.53 15.92 -12.89
N LYS A 404 14.54 16.29 -13.71
CA LYS A 404 14.02 17.67 -13.82
C LYS A 404 12.77 17.98 -12.99
N SER A 405 11.97 17.00 -12.58
CA SER A 405 10.66 17.27 -11.99
C SER A 405 10.70 17.91 -10.60
N GLU A 406 9.90 18.97 -10.45
CA GLU A 406 9.57 19.64 -9.18
C GLU A 406 8.10 19.39 -8.77
N GLU A 407 7.44 18.42 -9.39
CA GLU A 407 6.02 18.15 -9.17
C GLU A 407 5.73 17.61 -7.76
N ASN A 408 4.47 17.81 -7.33
CA ASN A 408 3.96 17.19 -6.12
C ASN A 408 3.48 15.77 -6.42
N PHE A 409 3.88 14.83 -5.56
CA PHE A 409 3.35 13.48 -5.49
C PHE A 409 2.47 13.34 -4.25
N TYR A 410 1.39 12.57 -4.42
CA TYR A 410 0.31 12.48 -3.47
C TYR A 410 0.11 11.04 -3.04
N SER A 411 -0.18 10.82 -1.76
CA SER A 411 -0.48 9.51 -1.19
C SER A 411 -1.40 9.64 0.00
N LEU A 412 -2.39 8.75 0.07
CA LEU A 412 -3.27 8.58 1.23
C LEU A 412 -3.09 7.15 1.75
N GLY A 413 -2.88 7.02 3.06
CA GLY A 413 -2.60 5.75 3.70
C GLY A 413 -3.19 5.64 5.09
N TYR A 414 -3.21 4.43 5.63
CA TYR A 414 -3.85 4.09 6.91
C TYR A 414 -2.83 3.61 7.97
N PRO A 415 -2.04 4.51 8.56
CA PRO A 415 -1.06 4.14 9.58
C PRO A 415 -1.69 3.57 10.85
N LYS A 416 -0.87 2.90 11.67
CA LYS A 416 -1.25 2.47 13.02
C LYS A 416 -1.27 3.70 13.93
N ARG A 417 -2.47 4.03 14.41
CA ARG A 417 -2.79 5.15 15.30
C ARG A 417 -3.51 4.60 16.53
N VAL A 418 -3.22 5.18 17.70
CA VAL A 418 -3.78 4.77 19.00
C VAL A 418 -5.07 5.53 19.29
N ASP A 419 -5.10 6.79 18.91
CA ASP A 419 -6.20 7.75 19.01
C ASP A 419 -7.32 7.48 17.99
N ASN A 420 -6.98 7.20 16.74
CA ASN A 420 -7.94 6.87 15.68
C ASN A 420 -7.52 5.60 14.93
N LYS A 421 -8.06 4.45 15.35
CA LYS A 421 -7.78 3.13 14.76
C LYS A 421 -8.12 3.03 13.26
N PHE A 422 -9.05 3.86 12.76
CA PHE A 422 -9.46 3.93 11.36
C PHE A 422 -8.84 5.10 10.58
N GLY A 423 -8.08 5.97 11.25
CA GLY A 423 -7.62 7.22 10.69
C GLY A 423 -6.69 7.07 9.49
N SER A 424 -6.89 7.93 8.50
CA SER A 424 -6.00 8.09 7.35
C SER A 424 -4.96 9.18 7.61
N SER A 425 -3.94 9.21 6.75
CA SER A 425 -2.94 10.26 6.65
C SER A 425 -2.71 10.58 5.18
N ARG A 426 -2.37 11.84 4.88
CA ARG A 426 -2.15 12.37 3.53
C ARG A 426 -0.77 13.02 3.44
N THR A 427 -0.10 12.91 2.29
CA THR A 427 1.17 13.60 2.04
C THR A 427 0.93 15.02 1.53
N TRP A 428 0.55 15.93 2.44
CA TRP A 428 0.18 17.30 2.07
C TRP A 428 0.44 18.30 3.19
N ASP A 429 1.00 19.45 2.83
CA ASP A 429 1.03 20.66 3.65
C ASP A 429 0.31 21.80 2.92
N GLU A 430 -0.91 22.09 3.36
CA GLU A 430 -1.77 23.17 2.88
C GLU A 430 -1.12 24.55 2.97
N SER A 431 -0.26 24.79 3.98
CA SER A 431 0.38 26.09 4.19
C SER A 431 1.56 26.34 3.23
N GLN A 432 2.16 25.27 2.72
CA GLN A 432 3.28 25.32 1.77
C GLN A 432 2.84 24.98 0.34
N LEU A 433 1.64 24.41 0.15
CA LEU A 433 1.13 23.84 -1.10
C LEU A 433 2.05 22.74 -1.66
N LEU A 434 2.59 21.91 -0.75
CA LEU A 434 3.57 20.86 -1.05
C LEU A 434 3.04 19.46 -0.75
N GLY A 435 3.26 18.56 -1.70
CA GLY A 435 3.19 17.11 -1.51
C GLY A 435 4.58 16.50 -1.27
N ASP A 436 4.70 15.19 -1.48
CA ASP A 436 6.01 14.56 -1.60
C ASP A 436 6.71 15.03 -2.90
N ARG A 437 8.04 15.12 -2.93
CA ARG A 437 8.83 15.45 -4.13
C ARG A 437 10.00 14.48 -4.31
N LEU A 438 10.53 14.35 -5.53
CA LEU A 438 11.73 13.55 -5.78
C LEU A 438 12.94 14.04 -4.95
N ALA A 439 13.71 13.09 -4.42
CA ALA A 439 14.76 13.36 -3.44
C ALA A 439 16.15 12.95 -3.93
N ASP A 440 17.16 13.73 -3.55
CA ASP A 440 18.56 13.31 -3.64
C ASP A 440 18.87 12.24 -2.56
N ASP A 441 19.43 11.07 -2.93
CA ASP A 441 20.27 10.33 -1.96
C ASP A 441 21.58 11.11 -1.75
N ARG A 442 21.55 12.04 -0.79
CA ARG A 442 22.73 12.83 -0.38
C ARG A 442 23.71 12.02 0.47
N LYS A 443 23.30 10.90 1.05
CA LYS A 443 24.14 10.14 2.00
C LYS A 443 25.02 9.10 1.33
N ARG A 444 24.89 8.91 0.00
CA ARG A 444 25.55 7.83 -0.76
C ARG A 444 25.36 6.46 -0.11
N LYS A 445 24.25 6.24 0.60
CA LYS A 445 23.99 4.92 1.17
C LYS A 445 23.82 3.89 0.05
N ASN A 446 23.41 4.37 -1.13
CA ASN A 446 22.95 3.53 -2.21
C ASN A 446 23.88 3.45 -3.43
N ASN A 447 25.02 4.14 -3.43
CA ASN A 447 26.04 4.02 -4.47
C ASN A 447 27.39 3.67 -3.83
N LYS A 448 27.69 2.37 -3.72
CA LYS A 448 29.07 1.88 -3.48
C LYS A 448 29.97 2.06 -4.70
N ALA A 449 29.38 2.19 -5.90
CA ALA A 449 30.09 2.49 -7.14
C ALA A 449 30.05 3.99 -7.48
N LEU A 450 31.08 4.48 -8.17
CA LEU A 450 31.27 5.87 -8.62
C LEU A 450 30.38 6.19 -9.85
N GLY A 451 29.10 5.84 -9.77
CA GLY A 451 28.15 5.93 -10.89
C GLY A 451 27.45 7.28 -11.05
N GLU A 452 26.77 7.41 -12.19
CA GLU A 452 25.86 8.51 -12.51
C GLU A 452 24.73 8.62 -11.48
N ARG A 453 24.30 9.85 -11.18
CA ARG A 453 23.26 10.13 -10.19
C ARG A 453 22.04 10.68 -10.90
N VAL A 454 20.89 10.06 -10.65
CA VAL A 454 19.58 10.56 -11.08
C VAL A 454 18.76 10.85 -9.82
N ARG A 455 18.15 12.04 -9.75
CA ARG A 455 17.32 12.43 -8.61
C ARG A 455 16.11 11.51 -8.49
N GLY A 456 15.69 11.23 -7.26
CA GLY A 456 14.54 10.38 -6.99
C GLY A 456 14.70 8.90 -7.33
N LEU A 457 15.88 8.45 -7.76
CA LEU A 457 16.14 7.04 -8.08
C LEU A 457 17.02 6.38 -7.02
N ALA A 458 16.65 5.17 -6.56
CA ALA A 458 17.47 4.40 -5.63
C ALA A 458 17.40 2.89 -5.89
N SER A 459 18.56 2.23 -6.00
CA SER A 459 18.65 0.76 -6.13
C SER A 459 18.00 0.04 -4.94
N THR A 460 17.29 -1.05 -5.19
CA THR A 460 16.71 -1.89 -4.13
C THR A 460 17.81 -2.52 -3.26
N GLN A 461 18.84 -3.09 -3.91
CA GLN A 461 19.99 -3.79 -3.29
C GLN A 461 20.74 -2.96 -2.24
N SER A 462 20.59 -1.64 -2.31
CA SER A 462 21.27 -0.70 -1.41
C SER A 462 20.67 -0.58 -0.01
N PHE A 463 19.45 -1.08 0.18
CA PHE A 463 18.77 -1.03 1.47
C PHE A 463 18.80 -2.41 2.11
N GLY A 464 19.57 -2.60 3.19
CA GLY A 464 19.82 -3.88 3.89
C GLY A 464 18.63 -4.59 4.56
N SER A 465 17.41 -4.43 4.03
CA SER A 465 16.31 -5.39 4.16
C SER A 465 15.52 -5.34 2.85
N THR A 466 16.09 -5.96 1.80
CA THR A 466 15.45 -6.15 0.49
C THR A 466 14.44 -7.27 0.51
N SER A 467 14.74 -8.34 1.25
CA SER A 467 14.00 -9.60 1.17
C SER A 467 12.61 -9.56 1.78
N ILE A 468 11.77 -10.49 1.34
CA ILE A 468 10.59 -10.96 2.08
C ILE A 468 10.66 -12.48 2.24
N GLU A 469 10.15 -12.98 3.36
CA GLU A 469 9.82 -14.40 3.47
C GLU A 469 8.44 -14.65 2.85
N TRP A 470 8.35 -15.71 2.05
CA TRP A 470 7.13 -16.19 1.41
C TRP A 470 7.19 -17.70 1.22
N ASN A 471 6.26 -18.44 1.83
CA ASN A 471 6.21 -19.90 1.87
C ASN A 471 7.52 -20.55 2.36
N GLY A 472 8.14 -19.99 3.40
CA GLY A 472 9.42 -20.44 3.94
C GLY A 472 10.64 -20.20 3.02
N LYS A 473 10.46 -19.55 1.86
CA LYS A 473 11.56 -19.09 0.99
C LYS A 473 11.80 -17.59 1.19
N GLN A 474 13.07 -17.18 1.12
CA GLN A 474 13.41 -15.76 0.97
C GLN A 474 13.30 -15.37 -0.51
N TYR A 475 12.67 -14.24 -0.78
CA TYR A 475 12.59 -13.61 -2.09
C TYR A 475 13.31 -12.27 -2.07
N GLU A 476 14.07 -11.94 -3.11
CA GLU A 476 14.92 -10.76 -3.16
C GLU A 476 14.41 -9.67 -4.12
N ARG A 477 14.51 -8.41 -3.71
CA ARG A 477 13.81 -7.32 -4.40
C ARG A 477 14.62 -6.78 -5.57
N MET A 478 14.05 -6.83 -6.77
CA MET A 478 14.71 -6.40 -8.01
C MET A 478 14.49 -4.93 -8.40
N GLY A 479 15.46 -4.36 -9.13
CA GLY A 479 15.40 -3.03 -9.75
C GLY A 479 15.56 -1.88 -8.76
N HIS A 480 14.61 -0.94 -8.75
CA HIS A 480 14.71 0.30 -7.99
C HIS A 480 13.44 0.69 -7.23
N PHE A 481 13.59 1.72 -6.41
CA PHE A 481 12.55 2.53 -5.80
C PHE A 481 12.56 3.94 -6.38
N TYR A 482 11.39 4.60 -6.42
CA TYR A 482 11.39 6.05 -6.38
C TYR A 482 11.60 6.52 -4.94
N PHE A 483 12.55 7.44 -4.76
CA PHE A 483 12.95 7.99 -3.48
C PHE A 483 12.36 9.40 -3.36
N LEU A 484 11.31 9.51 -2.56
CA LEU A 484 10.60 10.77 -2.34
C LEU A 484 11.01 11.40 -1.01
N ARG A 485 10.91 12.72 -0.90
CA ARG A 485 11.06 13.52 0.31
C ARG A 485 9.81 14.34 0.52
N GLY A 486 9.28 14.30 1.74
CA GLY A 486 8.09 15.05 2.12
C GLY A 486 7.57 14.55 3.47
N PHE A 487 6.36 13.99 3.45
CA PHE A 487 5.54 13.78 4.62
C PHE A 487 5.44 12.31 5.02
N SER A 488 5.77 12.04 6.28
CA SER A 488 5.61 10.71 6.86
C SER A 488 4.13 10.36 7.00
N LEU A 489 3.68 9.30 6.31
CA LEU A 489 2.41 8.66 6.63
C LEU A 489 2.55 7.77 7.88
N GLY A 490 3.75 7.21 8.12
CA GLY A 490 4.08 6.42 9.29
C GLY A 490 3.80 4.91 9.17
N LYS A 491 4.12 4.15 10.22
CA LYS A 491 4.05 2.68 10.24
C LYS A 491 2.63 2.19 10.00
N GLY A 492 2.43 1.34 8.99
CA GLY A 492 1.11 0.80 8.59
C GLY A 492 0.55 1.42 7.31
N ALA A 493 1.12 2.52 6.83
CA ALA A 493 0.78 3.09 5.52
C ALA A 493 1.37 2.32 4.33
N SER A 494 2.04 1.18 4.56
CA SER A 494 2.49 0.28 3.49
C SER A 494 1.32 -0.12 2.58
N GLY A 495 1.53 -0.05 1.27
CA GLY A 495 0.54 -0.36 0.24
C GLY A 495 -0.28 0.85 -0.22
N SER A 496 -0.02 2.04 0.34
CA SER A 496 -0.62 3.30 -0.15
C SER A 496 -0.18 3.59 -1.58
N MET A 497 -1.14 3.97 -2.42
CA MET A 497 -0.88 4.49 -3.76
C MET A 497 -0.08 5.80 -3.66
N SER A 498 0.90 5.95 -4.54
CA SER A 498 1.60 7.20 -4.81
C SER A 498 1.28 7.60 -6.25
N ILE A 499 0.67 8.77 -6.41
CA ILE A 499 0.23 9.29 -7.71
C ILE A 499 0.79 10.69 -7.95
N ASP A 500 0.96 11.07 -9.21
CA ASP A 500 1.35 12.43 -9.58
C ASP A 500 0.14 13.40 -9.63
N GLY A 501 0.41 14.67 -9.95
CA GLY A 501 -0.62 15.69 -10.07
C GLY A 501 -1.59 15.52 -11.26
N GLU A 502 -1.29 14.63 -12.21
CA GLU A 502 -2.17 14.29 -13.33
C GLU A 502 -3.08 13.10 -12.99
N GLY A 503 -2.83 12.43 -11.85
CA GLY A 503 -3.58 11.26 -11.40
C GLY A 503 -3.02 9.95 -11.94
N ASN A 504 -1.79 9.91 -12.43
CA ASN A 504 -1.10 8.68 -12.85
C ASN A 504 -0.55 7.93 -11.63
N LEU A 505 -0.79 6.62 -11.56
CA LEU A 505 -0.23 5.75 -10.52
C LEU A 505 1.25 5.42 -10.81
N ILE A 506 2.16 6.06 -10.08
CA ILE A 506 3.60 5.81 -10.23
C ILE A 506 4.08 4.59 -9.43
N GLY A 507 3.44 4.27 -8.30
CA GLY A 507 3.83 3.12 -7.48
C GLY A 507 3.22 3.08 -6.08
N LEU A 508 3.73 2.22 -5.20
CA LEU A 508 3.24 2.01 -3.83
C LEU A 508 4.30 2.35 -2.76
N LYS A 509 3.93 3.13 -1.73
CA LYS A 509 4.77 3.36 -0.53
C LYS A 509 5.03 2.02 0.15
N THR A 510 6.29 1.57 0.12
CA THR A 510 6.68 0.18 0.45
C THR A 510 7.46 0.05 1.77
N LYS A 511 8.38 0.96 2.06
CA LYS A 511 9.25 0.85 3.24
C LYS A 511 8.87 1.92 4.25
N GLY A 512 8.56 1.46 5.46
CA GLY A 512 7.99 2.30 6.52
C GLY A 512 8.86 3.50 6.89
N GLU A 513 8.22 4.65 6.91
CA GLU A 513 8.72 5.88 7.50
C GLU A 513 8.74 5.73 9.03
N THR A 514 9.90 5.42 9.60
CA THR A 514 10.03 5.17 11.04
C THR A 514 10.03 6.48 11.83
N GLY A 515 8.86 6.83 12.36
CA GLY A 515 8.64 7.96 13.26
C GLY A 515 8.43 9.30 12.55
N ASP A 516 7.92 10.27 13.30
CA ASP A 516 7.43 11.57 12.81
C ASP A 516 8.54 12.46 12.20
N LYS A 517 9.81 12.07 12.38
CA LYS A 517 10.99 12.73 11.81
C LYS A 517 11.47 12.07 10.51
N SER A 518 10.85 10.99 10.05
CA SER A 518 11.11 10.47 8.71
C SER A 518 10.64 11.50 7.69
N ARG A 519 11.56 11.91 6.81
CA ARG A 519 11.27 12.86 5.72
C ARG A 519 11.36 12.21 4.35
N PHE A 520 11.47 10.89 4.29
CA PHE A 520 11.75 10.17 3.06
C PHE A 520 10.91 8.90 2.93
N SER A 521 10.37 8.69 1.73
CA SER A 521 9.59 7.54 1.34
C SER A 521 10.30 6.74 0.27
N LEU A 522 10.14 5.42 0.31
CA LEU A 522 10.48 4.55 -0.81
C LEU A 522 9.19 4.05 -1.44
N ILE A 523 9.07 4.28 -2.75
CA ILE A 523 7.95 3.84 -3.57
C ILE A 523 8.45 2.67 -4.43
N THR A 524 7.77 1.53 -4.40
CA THR A 524 7.98 0.47 -5.41
C THR A 524 7.20 0.87 -6.65
N PRO A 525 7.83 1.14 -7.80
CA PRO A 525 7.10 1.45 -9.02
C PRO A 525 6.26 0.24 -9.46
N ILE A 526 5.06 0.48 -9.98
CA ILE A 526 4.24 -0.60 -10.57
C ILE A 526 4.64 -0.94 -12.01
N ARG A 527 5.44 -0.07 -12.63
CA ARG A 527 6.05 -0.25 -13.95
C ARG A 527 7.37 0.49 -14.05
N SER A 528 8.17 0.15 -15.03
CA SER A 528 9.40 0.85 -15.40
C SER A 528 9.73 0.53 -16.85
N ASP A 529 10.18 1.51 -17.61
CA ASP A 529 11.03 1.28 -18.78
C ASP A 529 12.40 0.74 -18.35
N GLU A 530 13.24 0.34 -19.31
CA GLU A 530 14.62 -0.02 -19.00
C GLU A 530 15.39 1.25 -18.57
N ILE A 531 16.01 1.19 -17.39
CA ILE A 531 16.90 2.25 -16.90
C ILE A 531 18.28 1.66 -16.70
N GLU A 532 19.25 2.16 -17.46
CA GLU A 532 20.67 1.84 -17.31
C GLU A 532 21.45 3.13 -17.03
N LEU A 533 22.24 3.12 -15.96
CA LEU A 533 23.09 4.24 -15.55
C LEU A 533 24.54 3.78 -15.43
N ASN A 534 25.45 4.66 -15.83
CA ASN A 534 26.88 4.43 -15.75
C ASN A 534 27.28 4.03 -14.32
N GLY A 535 27.93 2.87 -14.13
CA GLY A 535 28.34 2.36 -12.81
C GLY A 535 27.49 1.20 -12.25
N ASN A 536 26.99 0.33 -13.12
CA ASN A 536 26.30 -0.94 -12.79
C ASN A 536 24.94 -0.78 -12.08
N PHE A 537 24.20 0.28 -12.36
CA PHE A 537 22.77 0.33 -12.06
C PHE A 537 21.98 0.00 -13.33
N LYS A 538 21.22 -1.09 -13.30
CA LYS A 538 20.30 -1.48 -14.38
C LYS A 538 18.97 -1.95 -13.78
N THR A 539 17.86 -1.51 -14.34
CA THR A 539 16.52 -2.04 -14.09
C THR A 539 15.94 -2.45 -15.44
N ARG A 540 15.62 -3.73 -15.63
CA ARG A 540 14.89 -4.20 -16.82
C ARG A 540 13.49 -3.58 -16.89
N LYS A 541 12.96 -3.42 -18.10
CA LYS A 541 11.56 -3.02 -18.34
C LYS A 541 10.59 -4.02 -17.69
N TYR A 542 9.55 -3.54 -17.00
CA TYR A 542 8.49 -4.37 -16.42
C TYR A 542 7.19 -3.57 -16.27
N ASP A 543 6.05 -4.26 -16.28
CA ASP A 543 4.75 -3.70 -15.86
C ASP A 543 3.98 -4.77 -15.08
N LEU A 544 3.64 -4.48 -13.83
CA LEU A 544 2.95 -5.44 -12.95
C LEU A 544 1.46 -5.61 -13.31
N ILE A 545 0.88 -4.65 -14.02
CA ILE A 545 -0.52 -4.66 -14.44
C ILE A 545 -0.66 -5.39 -15.78
N VAL A 546 0.01 -4.92 -16.84
CA VAL A 546 -0.17 -5.46 -18.21
C VAL A 546 0.90 -6.46 -18.65
N GLY A 547 2.08 -6.44 -18.02
CA GLY A 547 3.24 -7.24 -18.44
C GLY A 547 4.19 -6.49 -19.38
N ALA A 548 5.38 -7.06 -19.57
CA ALA A 548 6.41 -6.56 -20.47
C ALA A 548 7.19 -7.72 -21.10
N GLU A 549 7.97 -7.45 -22.14
CA GLU A 549 8.83 -8.45 -22.77
C GLU A 549 9.81 -9.09 -21.77
N GLY A 550 9.92 -10.41 -21.78
CA GLY A 550 10.76 -11.18 -20.86
C GLY A 550 10.20 -11.33 -19.43
N GLN A 551 9.08 -10.67 -19.09
CA GLN A 551 8.39 -10.85 -17.81
C GLN A 551 7.54 -12.13 -17.85
N ARG A 552 7.66 -12.97 -16.81
CA ARG A 552 7.03 -14.31 -16.71
C ARG A 552 5.56 -14.32 -16.25
N GLY A 553 5.02 -13.17 -15.88
CA GLY A 553 3.73 -13.06 -15.19
C GLY A 553 3.25 -11.62 -14.99
N SER A 554 1.99 -11.32 -15.27
CA SER A 554 1.32 -10.05 -14.91
C SER A 554 -0.07 -10.24 -14.31
N PHE A 555 -0.63 -9.19 -13.70
CA PHE A 555 -2.03 -9.20 -13.26
C PHE A 555 -3.01 -9.45 -14.41
N ARG A 556 -2.78 -8.83 -15.57
CA ARG A 556 -3.57 -9.02 -16.79
C ARG A 556 -3.59 -10.48 -17.23
N GLU A 557 -2.44 -11.14 -17.32
CA GLU A 557 -2.36 -12.55 -17.71
C GLU A 557 -3.11 -13.46 -16.72
N GLN A 558 -3.11 -13.10 -15.43
CA GLN A 558 -3.84 -13.81 -14.40
C GLN A 558 -5.37 -13.65 -14.56
N ILE A 559 -5.84 -12.45 -14.92
CA ILE A 559 -7.24 -12.17 -15.28
C ILE A 559 -7.64 -12.92 -16.55
N GLU A 560 -6.82 -12.87 -17.60
CA GLU A 560 -7.05 -13.62 -18.85
C GLU A 560 -7.17 -15.12 -18.58
N ARG A 561 -6.24 -15.68 -17.79
CA ARG A 561 -6.16 -17.11 -17.48
C ARG A 561 -7.31 -17.63 -16.61
N PHE A 562 -7.80 -16.86 -15.65
CA PHE A 562 -8.74 -17.36 -14.63
C PHE A 562 -10.13 -16.71 -14.61
N VAL A 563 -10.32 -15.57 -15.28
CA VAL A 563 -11.59 -14.83 -15.36
C VAL A 563 -12.12 -14.84 -16.79
N ILE A 564 -11.34 -14.33 -17.75
CA ILE A 564 -11.78 -14.20 -19.16
C ILE A 564 -11.92 -15.56 -19.83
N SER A 565 -11.02 -16.51 -19.56
CA SER A 565 -11.15 -17.92 -19.99
C SER A 565 -12.44 -18.61 -19.55
N ARG A 566 -13.15 -18.06 -18.56
CA ARG A 566 -14.45 -18.54 -18.03
C ARG A 566 -15.64 -17.73 -18.53
N GLY A 567 -15.45 -16.86 -19.53
CA GLY A 567 -16.50 -16.02 -20.11
C GLY A 567 -16.92 -14.84 -19.22
N LYS A 568 -16.07 -14.40 -18.29
CA LYS A 568 -16.31 -13.21 -17.45
C LYS A 568 -15.44 -12.04 -17.90
N GLU A 569 -15.94 -10.82 -17.72
CA GLU A 569 -15.20 -9.58 -17.96
C GLU A 569 -14.93 -8.84 -16.65
N THR A 570 -13.89 -8.01 -16.63
CA THR A 570 -13.59 -7.08 -15.53
C THR A 570 -13.61 -5.63 -16.02
N TRP A 571 -13.59 -4.68 -15.09
CA TRP A 571 -13.57 -3.25 -15.42
C TRP A 571 -12.33 -2.89 -16.24
N LEU A 572 -11.12 -3.32 -15.82
CA LEU A 572 -9.89 -3.06 -16.57
C LEU A 572 -9.85 -3.79 -17.93
N SER A 573 -10.36 -5.03 -18.00
CA SER A 573 -10.42 -5.75 -19.28
C SER A 573 -11.38 -5.07 -20.26
N LYS A 574 -12.49 -4.50 -19.76
CA LYS A 574 -13.48 -3.80 -20.59
C LYS A 574 -13.02 -2.40 -21.02
N LYS A 575 -12.15 -1.76 -20.24
CA LYS A 575 -11.38 -0.57 -20.66
C LYS A 575 -10.25 -0.89 -21.65
N GLY A 576 -10.07 -2.15 -22.05
CA GLY A 576 -9.07 -2.54 -23.06
C GLY A 576 -7.62 -2.55 -22.56
N TRP A 577 -7.39 -2.53 -21.25
CA TRP A 577 -6.06 -2.38 -20.63
C TRP A 577 -5.34 -1.07 -20.95
N THR A 578 -6.12 -0.01 -21.22
CA THR A 578 -5.64 1.36 -21.49
C THR A 578 -6.26 2.36 -20.52
N SER A 579 -5.63 3.55 -20.42
CA SER A 579 -6.03 4.70 -19.59
C SER A 579 -7.48 5.14 -19.82
#